data_AF-A0A8A4TM31-F1
#
_entry.id   AF-A0A8A4TM31-F1
#
_cell.length_a   1.000
_cell.length_b   1.000
_cell.length_c   1.000
_cell.angle_alpha   90.00
_cell.angle_beta   90.00
_cell.angle_gamma   90.00
#
_symmetry.space_group_name_H-M   'P 1'
#
loop_
_entity.id
_entity.type
_entity.pdbx_description
1 polymer ?
#
loop_
_entity_poly.entity_id
_entity_poly.type
_entity_poly.pdbx_seq_one_letter_code
_entity_poly.pdbx_strand_id
1 'polypeptide(L)'
;MRWSLLEWLSMPLVWLRTFVFQCGEAFRVLRYYRKTEFAVADMRLSGMYRFKSAFAECRDYLKLQGAENPYRYGETPLSTMHHIVRECGLESRDTIYELGCGRGRTSLWLHLYLGADVVGVDHVPIFIQRANKLVEVSGWERLRFRWGDIRKMDFSEATAVYLYGTGFEESVIRDVLTRLRHLPIGAKVITISYPLTDWPEGDFLELEKRFSARFPWGRADCFLHSRVWETSSHTVDLAGGALSDRSRDEPSPGP
;
A
#
# COMPACT_ATOMS: atom_id res chain seq x y z
N MET A 1 -21.62 18.61 -9.86
CA MET A 1 -21.76 18.88 -8.41
C MET A 1 -21.72 20.39 -8.16
N ARG A 2 -22.73 20.97 -7.51
CA ARG A 2 -22.71 22.36 -7.03
C ARG A 2 -22.23 22.33 -5.58
N TRP A 3 -21.06 22.88 -5.32
CA TRP A 3 -20.54 23.09 -3.97
C TRP A 3 -21.40 24.11 -3.22
N SER A 4 -21.59 23.88 -1.92
CA SER A 4 -22.30 24.80 -1.03
C SER A 4 -21.47 26.06 -0.76
N LEU A 5 -22.13 27.15 -0.36
CA LEU A 5 -21.47 28.42 -0.01
C LEU A 5 -20.46 28.23 1.15
N LEU A 6 -20.77 27.34 2.10
CA LEU A 6 -19.91 26.99 3.22
C LEU A 6 -18.64 26.26 2.77
N GLU A 7 -18.75 25.33 1.82
CA GLU A 7 -17.57 24.65 1.24
C GLU A 7 -16.68 25.64 0.50
N TRP A 8 -17.27 26.56 -0.27
CA TRP A 8 -16.54 27.65 -0.93
C TRP A 8 -15.80 28.55 0.06
N LEU A 9 -16.46 28.96 1.14
CA LEU A 9 -15.86 29.79 2.19
C LEU A 9 -14.75 29.05 2.96
N SER A 10 -14.79 27.71 3.00
CA SER A 10 -13.74 26.90 3.64
C SER A 10 -12.49 26.70 2.77
N MET A 11 -12.57 26.90 1.46
CA MET A 11 -11.45 26.65 0.53
C MET A 11 -10.17 27.42 0.91
N PRO A 12 -10.18 28.73 1.19
CA PRO A 12 -8.98 29.44 1.59
C PRO A 12 -8.29 28.83 2.82
N LEU A 13 -9.07 28.34 3.78
CA LEU A 13 -8.54 27.68 4.99
C LEU A 13 -7.93 26.31 4.66
N VAL A 14 -8.57 25.52 3.78
CA VAL A 14 -8.02 24.25 3.30
C VAL A 14 -6.70 24.46 2.55
N TRP A 15 -6.64 25.48 1.69
CA TRP A 15 -5.43 25.87 0.98
C TRP A 15 -4.31 26.30 1.94
N LEU A 16 -4.62 27.16 2.91
CA LEU A 16 -3.66 27.59 3.93
C LEU A 16 -3.14 26.39 4.74
N ARG A 17 -4.02 25.51 5.21
CA ARG A 17 -3.64 24.31 5.97
C ARG A 17 -2.73 23.39 5.15
N THR A 18 -3.05 23.22 3.87
CA THR A 18 -2.25 22.40 2.94
C THR A 18 -0.90 23.05 2.68
N PHE A 19 -0.85 24.36 2.48
CA PHE A 19 0.39 25.12 2.30
C PHE A 19 1.30 25.00 3.53
N VAL A 20 0.76 25.22 4.74
CA VAL A 20 1.50 25.05 6.00
C VAL A 20 2.03 23.62 6.15
N PHE A 21 1.23 22.61 5.79
CA PHE A 21 1.69 21.22 5.77
C PHE A 21 2.86 21.02 4.81
N GLN A 22 2.77 21.55 3.59
CA GLN A 22 3.84 21.43 2.58
C GLN A 22 5.12 22.14 3.01
N CYS A 23 5.05 23.33 3.60
CA CYS A 23 6.22 24.02 4.15
C CYS A 23 6.87 23.19 5.27
N GLY A 24 6.06 22.66 6.20
CA GLY A 24 6.55 21.79 7.26
C GLY A 24 7.10 20.46 6.75
N GLU A 25 6.54 19.90 5.68
CA GLU A 25 7.09 18.73 4.98
C GLU A 25 8.44 19.05 4.35
N ALA A 26 8.54 20.14 3.60
CA ALA A 26 9.78 20.58 2.96
C ALA A 26 10.91 20.70 3.99
N PHE A 27 10.64 21.37 5.12
CA PHE A 27 11.62 21.50 6.21
C PHE A 27 12.05 20.14 6.79
N ARG A 28 11.10 19.24 7.10
CA ARG A 28 11.41 17.90 7.65
C ARG A 28 12.20 17.04 6.68
N VAL A 29 11.98 17.22 5.39
CA VAL A 29 12.60 16.45 4.31
C VAL A 29 14.01 16.93 3.98
N LEU A 30 14.39 18.18 4.33
CA LEU A 30 15.76 18.70 4.16
C LEU A 30 16.84 17.77 4.74
N ARG A 31 16.55 17.10 5.87
CA ARG A 31 17.50 16.16 6.50
C ARG A 31 17.92 15.01 5.59
N TYR A 32 17.06 14.60 4.65
CA TYR A 32 17.36 13.51 3.73
C TYR A 32 18.34 13.93 2.63
N TYR A 33 18.40 15.22 2.29
CA TYR A 33 19.35 15.76 1.30
C TYR A 33 20.79 15.83 1.82
N ARG A 34 21.02 15.48 3.10
CA ARG A 34 22.37 15.23 3.62
C ARG A 34 23.01 13.98 2.98
N LYS A 35 22.20 13.03 2.50
CA LYS A 35 22.67 11.93 1.64
C LYS A 35 22.74 12.45 0.20
N THR A 36 23.96 12.66 -0.29
CA THR A 36 24.24 13.23 -1.62
C THR A 36 23.58 12.42 -2.75
N GLU A 37 23.64 11.09 -2.65
CA GLU A 37 23.02 10.20 -3.63
C GLU A 37 21.51 10.39 -3.73
N PHE A 38 20.81 10.46 -2.58
CA PHE A 38 19.38 10.77 -2.54
C PHE A 38 19.09 12.18 -3.08
N ALA A 39 19.89 13.19 -2.72
CA ALA A 39 19.72 14.56 -3.20
C ALA A 39 19.84 14.64 -4.73
N VAL A 40 20.84 13.99 -5.32
CA VAL A 40 21.04 13.93 -6.77
C VAL A 40 19.89 13.16 -7.44
N ALA A 41 19.49 12.02 -6.88
CA ALA A 41 18.39 11.20 -7.39
C ALA A 41 17.07 11.97 -7.43
N ASP A 42 16.69 12.60 -6.31
CA ASP A 42 15.44 13.34 -6.18
C ASP A 42 15.44 14.63 -7.03
N MET A 43 16.59 15.28 -7.20
CA MET A 43 16.74 16.41 -8.12
C MET A 43 16.59 16.00 -9.58
N ARG A 44 17.22 14.89 -9.99
CA ARG A 44 17.06 14.33 -11.35
C ARG A 44 15.62 13.93 -11.60
N LEU A 45 15.00 13.22 -10.66
CA LEU A 45 13.59 12.83 -10.74
C LEU A 45 12.71 14.07 -10.88
N SER A 46 12.88 15.08 -10.03
CA SER A 46 12.14 16.34 -10.10
C SER A 46 12.32 17.06 -11.45
N GLY A 47 13.54 17.06 -11.98
CA GLY A 47 13.85 17.59 -13.31
C GLY A 47 13.07 16.92 -14.45
N MET A 48 12.84 15.60 -14.37
CA MET A 48 12.04 14.85 -15.36
C MET A 48 10.55 15.26 -15.38
N TYR A 49 10.05 15.94 -14.34
CA TYR A 49 8.66 16.42 -14.24
C TYR A 49 8.55 17.96 -14.27
N ARG A 50 9.60 18.68 -14.73
CA ARG A 50 9.62 20.15 -14.73
C ARG A 50 8.55 20.81 -15.60
N PHE A 51 8.20 20.18 -16.72
CA PHE A 51 7.24 20.72 -17.70
C PHE A 51 5.83 20.16 -17.50
N LYS A 52 5.74 18.94 -16.96
CA LYS A 52 4.48 18.25 -16.71
C LYS A 52 4.59 17.48 -15.41
N SER A 53 3.74 17.83 -14.44
CA SER A 53 3.75 17.22 -13.13
C SER A 53 3.33 15.76 -13.19
N ALA A 54 3.78 14.95 -12.22
CA ALA A 54 3.38 13.54 -12.12
C ALA A 54 1.85 13.39 -12.05
N PHE A 55 1.17 14.27 -11.31
CA PHE A 55 -0.29 14.33 -11.27
C PHE A 55 -0.91 14.53 -12.65
N ALA A 56 -0.41 15.49 -13.44
CA ALA A 56 -0.93 15.74 -14.79
C ALA A 56 -0.69 14.55 -15.72
N GLU A 57 0.48 13.92 -15.65
CA GLU A 57 0.77 12.70 -16.43
C GLU A 57 -0.19 11.55 -16.08
N CYS A 58 -0.36 11.26 -14.79
CA CYS A 58 -1.26 10.20 -14.35
C CYS A 58 -2.71 10.49 -14.76
N ARG A 59 -3.17 11.74 -14.55
CA ARG A 59 -4.52 12.15 -14.93
C ARG A 59 -4.77 11.97 -16.42
N ASP A 60 -3.85 12.42 -17.27
CA ASP A 60 -4.02 12.33 -18.72
C ASP A 60 -4.01 10.86 -19.18
N TYR A 61 -3.14 10.03 -18.59
CA TYR A 61 -3.13 8.59 -18.84
C TYR A 61 -4.45 7.92 -18.43
N LEU A 62 -4.93 8.18 -17.21
CA LEU A 62 -6.19 7.61 -16.71
C LEU A 62 -7.40 8.03 -17.55
N LYS A 63 -7.42 9.28 -18.05
CA LYS A 63 -8.45 9.73 -18.99
C LYS A 63 -8.43 8.95 -20.30
N LEU A 64 -7.25 8.69 -20.86
CA LEU A 64 -7.12 7.89 -22.07
C LEU A 64 -7.57 6.43 -21.87
N GLN A 65 -7.42 5.90 -20.65
CA GLN A 65 -7.93 4.58 -20.28
C GLN A 65 -9.43 4.56 -19.95
N GLY A 66 -10.13 5.69 -20.02
CA GLY A 66 -11.55 5.77 -19.69
C GLY A 66 -11.84 5.55 -18.19
N ALA A 67 -10.89 5.85 -17.31
CA ALA A 67 -11.09 5.69 -15.87
C ALA A 67 -12.19 6.62 -15.34
N GLU A 68 -13.06 6.10 -14.49
CA GLU A 68 -14.17 6.86 -13.88
C GLU A 68 -13.65 8.07 -13.08
N ASN A 69 -12.59 7.86 -12.28
CA ASN A 69 -11.94 8.92 -11.53
C ASN A 69 -10.46 9.09 -11.94
N PRO A 70 -10.15 10.03 -12.86
CA PRO A 70 -8.78 10.27 -13.31
C PRO A 70 -7.95 11.14 -12.34
N TYR A 71 -8.50 11.57 -11.20
CA TYR A 71 -7.84 12.49 -10.26
C TYR A 71 -7.26 11.78 -9.02
N ARG A 72 -7.23 10.45 -9.02
CA ARG A 72 -6.85 9.60 -7.88
C ARG A 72 -5.34 9.47 -7.61
N TYR A 73 -4.51 10.38 -8.11
CA TYR A 73 -3.07 10.35 -7.88
C TYR A 73 -2.69 11.06 -6.57
N GLY A 74 -2.01 10.35 -5.68
CA GLY A 74 -1.51 10.90 -4.42
C GLY A 74 -0.14 10.33 -4.08
N GLU A 75 0.72 11.14 -3.46
CA GLU A 75 2.01 10.70 -2.94
C GLU A 75 1.98 10.58 -1.42
N THR A 76 2.72 9.59 -0.91
CA THR A 76 3.01 9.51 0.52
C THR A 76 4.12 10.50 0.85
N PRO A 77 3.91 11.50 1.72
CA PRO A 77 4.98 12.40 2.13
C PRO A 77 6.13 11.61 2.77
N LEU A 78 7.39 12.01 2.53
CA LEU A 78 8.54 11.23 3.01
C LEU A 78 8.68 11.27 4.53
N SER A 79 8.22 12.34 5.19
CA SER A 79 8.13 12.33 6.66
C SER A 79 7.10 11.33 7.18
N THR A 80 6.01 11.14 6.44
CA THR A 80 4.94 10.16 6.71
C THR A 80 5.45 8.75 6.47
N MET A 81 6.12 8.51 5.34
CA MET A 81 6.76 7.23 5.07
C MET A 81 7.79 6.87 6.14
N HIS A 82 8.61 7.82 6.57
CA HIS A 82 9.55 7.58 7.66
C HIS A 82 8.85 7.20 8.98
N HIS A 83 7.71 7.81 9.29
CA HIS A 83 6.91 7.41 10.44
C HIS A 83 6.38 5.98 10.28
N ILE A 84 5.82 5.65 9.11
CA ILE A 84 5.33 4.30 8.79
C ILE A 84 6.43 3.25 8.94
N VAL A 85 7.62 3.50 8.37
CA VAL A 85 8.80 2.62 8.49
C VAL A 85 9.15 2.36 9.95
N ARG A 86 9.13 3.39 10.80
CA ARG A 86 9.39 3.24 12.24
C ARG A 86 8.30 2.46 12.96
N GLU A 87 7.02 2.76 12.68
CA GLU A 87 5.89 2.10 13.34
C GLU A 87 5.78 0.62 12.97
N CYS A 88 6.23 0.25 11.77
CA CYS A 88 6.18 -1.12 11.24
C CYS A 88 7.50 -1.89 11.38
N GLY A 89 8.53 -1.26 11.96
CA GLY A 89 9.86 -1.85 12.11
C GLY A 89 10.44 -2.34 10.79
N LEU A 90 10.34 -1.54 9.73
CA LEU A 90 11.00 -1.82 8.45
C LEU A 90 12.48 -1.45 8.52
N GLU A 91 13.32 -2.27 7.92
CA GLU A 91 14.77 -2.22 8.03
C GLU A 91 15.47 -2.43 6.68
N SER A 92 16.78 -2.21 6.63
CA SER A 92 17.58 -2.35 5.40
C SER A 92 17.69 -3.78 4.85
N ARG A 93 17.29 -4.79 5.64
CA ARG A 93 17.25 -6.19 5.23
C ARG A 93 15.96 -6.56 4.49
N ASP A 94 14.97 -5.67 4.49
CA ASP A 94 13.67 -5.96 3.88
C ASP A 94 13.72 -5.85 2.35
N THR A 95 12.96 -6.73 1.70
CA THR A 95 12.56 -6.60 0.30
C THR A 95 11.16 -6.00 0.27
N ILE A 96 11.09 -4.70 -0.01
CA ILE A 96 9.88 -3.89 0.07
C ILE A 96 9.26 -3.74 -1.32
N TYR A 97 8.00 -4.15 -1.44
CA TYR A 97 7.19 -3.89 -2.61
C TYR A 97 6.31 -2.66 -2.39
N GLU A 98 6.48 -1.64 -3.22
CA GLU A 98 5.62 -0.45 -3.23
C GLU A 98 4.57 -0.58 -4.35
N LEU A 99 3.32 -0.84 -3.97
CA LEU A 99 2.21 -1.02 -4.91
C LEU A 99 1.56 0.34 -5.24
N GLY A 100 1.61 0.73 -6.51
CA GLY A 100 1.23 2.08 -6.94
C GLY A 100 2.33 3.09 -6.59
N CYS A 101 3.59 2.79 -6.92
CA CYS A 101 4.74 3.61 -6.54
C CYS A 101 4.77 5.00 -7.18
N GLY A 102 3.87 5.28 -8.12
CA GLY A 102 3.84 6.53 -8.87
C GLY A 102 5.19 6.76 -9.57
N ARG A 103 5.67 8.00 -9.53
CA ARG A 103 7.00 8.35 -10.05
C ARG A 103 8.19 7.76 -9.28
N GLY A 104 7.98 6.97 -8.22
CA GLY A 104 9.03 6.23 -7.52
C GLY A 104 9.80 7.01 -6.46
N ARG A 105 9.33 8.19 -6.03
CA ARG A 105 10.04 9.03 -5.05
C ARG A 105 10.18 8.35 -3.68
N THR A 106 9.13 7.68 -3.23
CA THR A 106 9.15 6.88 -1.99
C THR A 106 10.09 5.69 -2.12
N SER A 107 9.99 4.93 -3.23
CA SER A 107 10.91 3.82 -3.53
C SER A 107 12.38 4.25 -3.48
N LEU A 108 12.73 5.40 -4.08
CA LEU A 108 14.07 5.97 -3.99
C LEU A 108 14.49 6.27 -2.55
N TRP A 109 13.58 6.80 -1.74
CA TRP A 109 13.87 7.06 -0.34
C TRP A 109 14.05 5.78 0.47
N LEU A 110 13.20 4.76 0.27
CA LEU A 110 13.35 3.45 0.90
C LEU A 110 14.68 2.79 0.52
N HIS A 111 15.10 2.90 -0.73
CA HIS A 111 16.36 2.36 -1.18
C HIS A 111 17.57 3.16 -0.64
N LEU A 112 17.64 4.46 -0.92
CA LEU A 112 18.83 5.28 -0.65
C LEU A 112 18.93 5.73 0.81
N TYR A 113 17.80 5.91 1.48
CA TYR A 113 17.77 6.34 2.87
C TYR A 113 17.69 5.17 3.85
N LEU A 114 16.71 4.28 3.68
CA LEU A 114 16.53 3.11 4.56
C LEU A 114 17.52 1.98 4.23
N GLY A 115 17.95 1.83 2.98
CA GLY A 115 18.93 0.81 2.56
C GLY A 115 18.30 -0.53 2.17
N ALA A 116 16.98 -0.56 1.98
CA ALA A 116 16.22 -1.75 1.65
C ALA A 116 16.34 -2.14 0.16
N ASP A 117 16.01 -3.40 -0.13
CA ASP A 117 15.67 -3.85 -1.48
C ASP A 117 14.27 -3.33 -1.79
N VAL A 118 14.08 -2.75 -2.97
CA VAL A 118 12.81 -2.12 -3.31
C VAL A 118 12.36 -2.49 -4.71
N VAL A 119 11.11 -2.92 -4.82
CA VAL A 119 10.40 -3.13 -6.08
C VAL A 119 9.21 -2.18 -6.13
N GLY A 120 9.32 -1.12 -6.92
CA GLY A 120 8.20 -0.22 -7.20
C GLY A 120 7.36 -0.73 -8.36
N VAL A 121 6.04 -0.85 -8.16
CA VAL A 121 5.11 -1.26 -9.22
C VAL A 121 4.11 -0.16 -9.51
N ASP A 122 3.95 0.20 -10.77
CA ASP A 122 2.90 1.12 -11.22
C ASP A 122 2.42 0.76 -12.62
N HIS A 123 1.15 1.08 -12.90
CA HIS A 123 0.50 0.83 -14.17
C HIS A 123 0.69 1.98 -15.18
N VAL A 124 1.06 3.18 -14.71
CA VAL A 124 1.34 4.35 -15.55
C VAL A 124 2.72 4.20 -16.21
N PRO A 125 2.81 3.96 -17.53
CA PRO A 125 4.07 3.58 -18.18
C PRO A 125 5.17 4.63 -18.07
N ILE A 126 4.80 5.92 -18.19
CA ILE A 126 5.78 7.03 -18.16
C ILE A 126 6.47 7.16 -16.80
N PHE A 127 5.80 6.78 -15.72
CA PHE A 127 6.42 6.77 -14.39
C PHE A 127 7.55 5.75 -14.32
N ILE A 128 7.26 4.53 -14.76
CA ILE A 128 8.22 3.43 -14.73
C ILE A 128 9.37 3.67 -15.71
N GLN A 129 9.09 4.20 -16.91
CA GLN A 129 10.14 4.57 -17.86
C GLN A 129 11.14 5.57 -17.27
N ARG A 130 10.64 6.65 -16.64
CA ARG A 130 11.49 7.68 -16.01
C ARG A 130 12.25 7.12 -14.80
N ALA A 131 11.60 6.30 -13.98
CA ALA A 131 12.20 5.70 -12.80
C ALA A 131 13.30 4.68 -13.16
N ASN A 132 13.05 3.80 -14.15
CA ASN A 132 14.07 2.88 -14.66
C ASN A 132 15.25 3.62 -15.30
N LYS A 133 15.02 4.74 -15.99
CA LYS A 133 16.13 5.55 -16.51
C LYS A 133 17.06 6.04 -15.40
N LEU A 134 16.50 6.38 -14.24
CA LEU A 134 17.29 6.81 -13.09
C LEU A 134 18.09 5.63 -12.50
N VAL A 135 17.46 4.46 -12.38
CA VAL A 135 18.12 3.23 -11.92
C VAL A 135 19.27 2.84 -12.83
N GLU A 136 19.06 2.82 -14.15
CA GLU A 136 20.08 2.48 -15.15
C GLU A 136 21.31 3.41 -15.07
N VAL A 137 21.08 4.72 -14.95
CA VAL A 137 22.17 5.72 -14.90
C VAL A 137 22.97 5.62 -13.60
N SER A 138 22.32 5.21 -12.50
CA SER A 138 22.98 5.08 -11.20
C SER A 138 23.57 3.70 -10.94
N GLY A 139 23.16 2.67 -11.69
CA GLY A 139 23.61 1.29 -11.50
C GLY A 139 23.04 0.61 -10.24
N TRP A 140 21.84 1.00 -9.80
CA TRP A 140 21.24 0.41 -8.59
C TRP A 140 20.60 -0.95 -8.89
N GLU A 141 21.19 -2.04 -8.41
CA GLU A 141 20.65 -3.40 -8.63
C GLU A 141 19.51 -3.77 -7.66
N ARG A 142 19.54 -3.19 -6.45
CA ARG A 142 18.58 -3.44 -5.35
C ARG A 142 17.34 -2.54 -5.41
N LEU A 143 17.22 -1.70 -6.45
CA LEU A 143 16.03 -0.88 -6.71
C LEU A 143 15.53 -1.17 -8.12
N ARG A 144 14.32 -1.70 -8.24
CA ARG A 144 13.71 -2.09 -9.52
C ARG A 144 12.33 -1.45 -9.67
N PHE A 145 12.01 -0.97 -10.87
CA PHE A 145 10.66 -0.52 -11.19
C PHE A 145 10.02 -1.43 -12.24
N ARG A 146 8.87 -2.02 -11.89
CA ARG A 146 8.12 -2.91 -12.78
C ARG A 146 6.87 -2.20 -13.27
N TRP A 147 6.73 -2.15 -14.59
CA TRP A 147 5.49 -1.71 -15.20
C TRP A 147 4.52 -2.87 -15.21
N GLY A 148 3.33 -2.66 -14.68
CA GLY A 148 2.31 -3.70 -14.69
C GLY A 148 1.16 -3.46 -13.76
N ASP A 149 0.28 -4.45 -13.76
CA ASP A 149 -0.90 -4.51 -12.92
C ASP A 149 -0.56 -5.22 -11.61
N ILE A 150 -0.74 -4.53 -10.49
CA ILE A 150 -0.48 -5.07 -9.15
C ILE A 150 -1.28 -6.34 -8.85
N ARG A 151 -2.43 -6.54 -9.53
CA ARG A 151 -3.27 -7.74 -9.45
C ARG A 151 -2.65 -8.98 -10.09
N LYS A 152 -1.51 -8.83 -10.78
CA LYS A 152 -0.84 -9.89 -11.54
C LYS A 152 0.63 -10.07 -11.14
N MET A 153 1.09 -9.35 -10.12
CA MET A 153 2.47 -9.43 -9.68
C MET A 153 2.71 -10.66 -8.80
N ASP A 154 3.95 -11.15 -8.86
CA ASP A 154 4.48 -12.12 -7.92
C ASP A 154 5.15 -11.41 -6.74
N PHE A 155 4.73 -11.80 -5.54
CA PHE A 155 5.17 -11.25 -4.26
C PHE A 155 5.97 -12.27 -3.43
N SER A 156 6.34 -13.42 -4.01
CA SER A 156 7.05 -14.49 -3.32
C SER A 156 8.41 -14.07 -2.70
N GLU A 157 9.06 -13.04 -3.25
CA GLU A 157 10.32 -12.48 -2.72
C GLU A 157 10.12 -11.36 -1.69
N ALA A 158 8.90 -10.89 -1.45
CA ALA A 158 8.64 -9.71 -0.62
C ALA A 158 8.63 -10.05 0.88
N THR A 159 9.41 -9.31 1.69
CA THR A 159 9.30 -9.36 3.16
C THR A 159 8.37 -8.28 3.69
N ALA A 160 8.11 -7.24 2.89
CA ALA A 160 7.15 -6.20 3.21
C ALA A 160 6.46 -5.68 1.96
N VAL A 161 5.16 -5.37 2.08
CA VAL A 161 4.35 -4.74 1.04
C VAL A 161 3.78 -3.45 1.60
N TYR A 162 3.93 -2.35 0.87
CA TYR A 162 3.27 -1.08 1.14
C TYR A 162 2.23 -0.80 0.04
N LEU A 163 0.98 -0.59 0.46
CA LEU A 163 -0.13 -0.27 -0.43
C LEU A 163 -0.89 0.96 0.08
N TYR A 164 -0.76 2.07 -0.64
CA TYR A 164 -1.62 3.22 -0.42
C TYR A 164 -2.94 3.04 -1.18
N GLY A 165 -3.88 2.37 -0.52
CA GLY A 165 -5.10 1.82 -1.10
C GLY A 165 -6.24 2.79 -1.46
N THR A 166 -6.20 4.05 -1.02
CA THR A 166 -7.39 4.94 -1.02
C THR A 166 -7.90 5.32 -2.42
N GLY A 167 -7.09 5.18 -3.46
CA GLY A 167 -7.52 5.42 -4.85
C GLY A 167 -8.01 4.18 -5.60
N PHE A 168 -7.88 2.99 -5.01
CA PHE A 168 -8.23 1.73 -5.68
C PHE A 168 -9.68 1.34 -5.41
N GLU A 169 -10.30 0.74 -6.41
CA GLU A 169 -11.61 0.11 -6.28
C GLU A 169 -11.50 -1.14 -5.42
N GLU A 170 -12.57 -1.48 -4.71
CA GLU A 170 -12.61 -2.66 -3.84
C GLU A 170 -12.27 -3.95 -4.60
N SER A 171 -12.76 -4.10 -5.84
CA SER A 171 -12.46 -5.24 -6.71
C SER A 171 -10.94 -5.42 -6.92
N VAL A 172 -10.21 -4.32 -7.11
CA VAL A 172 -8.75 -4.34 -7.27
C VAL A 172 -8.07 -4.80 -5.97
N ILE A 173 -8.57 -4.39 -4.82
CA ILE A 173 -8.02 -4.78 -3.52
C ILE A 173 -8.20 -6.27 -3.26
N ARG A 174 -9.37 -6.83 -3.59
CA ARG A 174 -9.65 -8.27 -3.47
C ARG A 174 -8.77 -9.11 -4.40
N ASP A 175 -8.56 -8.64 -5.63
CA ASP A 175 -7.62 -9.28 -6.57
C ASP A 175 -6.17 -9.24 -6.04
N VAL A 176 -5.75 -8.12 -5.46
CA VAL A 176 -4.43 -7.98 -4.82
C VAL A 176 -4.32 -8.92 -3.62
N LEU A 177 -5.34 -9.03 -2.77
CA LEU A 177 -5.36 -9.98 -1.64
C LEU A 177 -5.10 -11.41 -2.09
N THR A 178 -5.72 -11.83 -3.19
CA THR A 178 -5.49 -13.16 -3.77
C THR A 178 -4.01 -13.38 -4.12
N ARG A 179 -3.30 -12.34 -4.56
CA ARG A 179 -1.85 -12.41 -4.84
C ARG A 179 -0.99 -12.38 -3.59
N LEU A 180 -1.39 -11.59 -2.59
CA LEU A 180 -0.65 -11.49 -1.32
C LEU A 180 -0.64 -12.80 -0.53
N ARG A 181 -1.52 -13.76 -0.84
CA ARG A 181 -1.44 -15.14 -0.30
C ARG A 181 -0.09 -15.80 -0.52
N HIS A 182 0.60 -15.45 -1.61
CA HIS A 182 1.91 -16.02 -1.95
C HIS A 182 3.08 -15.35 -1.22
N LEU A 183 2.82 -14.39 -0.32
CA LEU A 183 3.85 -13.82 0.53
C LEU A 183 4.47 -14.90 1.43
N PRO A 184 5.78 -14.81 1.72
CA PRO A 184 6.42 -15.56 2.78
C PRO A 184 5.72 -15.38 4.13
N ILE A 185 5.64 -16.44 4.92
CA ILE A 185 5.16 -16.35 6.32
C ILE A 185 6.01 -15.35 7.10
N GLY A 186 5.35 -14.48 7.87
CA GLY A 186 5.97 -13.38 8.60
C GLY A 186 6.18 -12.10 7.76
N ALA A 187 5.88 -12.10 6.46
CA ALA A 187 5.94 -10.89 5.66
C ALA A 187 4.92 -9.85 6.14
N LYS A 188 5.30 -8.57 6.12
CA LYS A 188 4.47 -7.47 6.59
C LYS A 188 3.64 -6.88 5.45
N VAL A 189 2.37 -6.56 5.72
CA VAL A 189 1.52 -5.84 4.77
C VAL A 189 1.00 -4.55 5.41
N ILE A 190 1.45 -3.43 4.87
CA ILE A 190 1.11 -2.09 5.34
C ILE A 190 0.10 -1.46 4.39
N THR A 191 -1.04 -1.05 4.93
CA THR A 191 -2.11 -0.38 4.19
C THR A 191 -2.55 0.92 4.84
N ILE A 192 -3.11 1.81 4.03
CA ILE A 192 -3.64 3.10 4.46
C ILE A 192 -5.15 3.11 4.23
N SER A 193 -5.88 3.62 5.23
CA SER A 193 -7.34 3.85 5.30
C SER A 193 -8.22 2.65 5.62
N TYR A 194 -7.80 1.40 5.36
CA TYR A 194 -8.57 0.21 5.72
C TYR A 194 -7.66 -0.98 6.06
N PRO A 195 -8.04 -1.83 7.03
CA PRO A 195 -7.34 -3.09 7.27
C PRO A 195 -7.76 -4.13 6.23
N LEU A 196 -6.82 -4.97 5.79
CA LEU A 196 -7.11 -6.00 4.78
C LEU A 196 -7.84 -7.23 5.35
N THR A 197 -7.89 -7.34 6.67
CA THR A 197 -8.63 -8.40 7.39
C THR A 197 -10.15 -8.20 7.35
N ASP A 198 -10.63 -7.07 6.86
CA ASP A 198 -12.08 -6.83 6.69
C ASP A 198 -12.66 -7.63 5.51
N TRP A 199 -11.81 -8.17 4.63
CA TRP A 199 -12.22 -9.02 3.51
C TRP A 199 -12.02 -10.51 3.83
N PRO A 200 -12.96 -11.40 3.44
CA PRO A 200 -12.81 -12.85 3.61
C PRO A 200 -11.55 -13.42 2.95
N GLU A 201 -11.08 -12.82 1.85
CA GLU A 201 -9.86 -13.21 1.18
C GLU A 201 -8.60 -12.96 2.02
N GLY A 202 -8.67 -12.14 3.07
CA GLY A 202 -7.57 -11.78 3.97
C GLY A 202 -7.36 -12.74 5.14
N ASP A 203 -7.92 -13.95 5.11
CA ASP A 203 -7.85 -15.00 6.14
C ASP A 203 -6.43 -15.51 6.48
N PHE A 204 -5.44 -15.07 5.71
CA PHE A 204 -4.02 -15.36 5.85
C PHE A 204 -3.22 -14.18 6.45
N LEU A 205 -3.89 -13.09 6.81
CA LEU A 205 -3.31 -11.91 7.44
C LEU A 205 -3.82 -11.77 8.86
N GLU A 206 -2.92 -11.45 9.78
CA GLU A 206 -3.26 -11.04 11.14
C GLU A 206 -3.01 -9.54 11.28
N LEU A 207 -3.99 -8.78 11.78
CA LEU A 207 -3.82 -7.36 12.07
C LEU A 207 -2.98 -7.20 13.35
N GLU A 208 -1.74 -6.75 13.20
CA GLU A 208 -0.85 -6.53 14.34
C GLU A 208 -1.06 -5.17 14.99
N LYS A 209 -1.25 -4.13 14.16
CA LYS A 209 -1.19 -2.75 14.65
C LYS A 209 -1.99 -1.80 13.78
N ARG A 210 -2.75 -0.93 14.43
CA ARG A 210 -3.35 0.28 13.84
C ARG A 210 -2.67 1.51 14.41
N PHE A 211 -2.30 2.46 13.57
CA PHE A 211 -1.71 3.74 13.99
C PHE A 211 -2.11 4.87 13.03
N SER A 212 -1.91 6.12 13.45
CA SER A 212 -2.32 7.30 12.68
C SER A 212 -1.13 8.03 12.06
N ALA A 213 -1.15 8.23 10.74
CA ALA A 213 -0.14 9.00 10.03
C ALA A 213 -0.73 10.28 9.41
N ARG A 214 0.12 11.30 9.22
CA ARG A 214 -0.31 12.61 8.70
C ARG A 214 -0.13 12.70 7.19
N PHE A 215 -1.14 13.16 6.50
CA PHE A 215 -1.18 13.42 5.06
C PHE A 215 -1.62 14.87 4.79
N PRO A 216 -1.50 15.37 3.54
CA PRO A 216 -1.93 16.73 3.19
C PRO A 216 -3.41 17.01 3.52
N TRP A 217 -4.28 16.02 3.36
CA TRP A 217 -5.73 16.14 3.61
C TRP A 217 -6.13 15.88 5.07
N GLY A 218 -5.22 15.45 5.95
CA GLY A 218 -5.54 15.17 7.34
C GLY A 218 -4.76 13.99 7.89
N ARG A 219 -5.25 13.40 8.98
CA ARG A 219 -4.73 12.12 9.48
C ARG A 219 -5.45 10.97 8.78
N ALA A 220 -4.72 9.90 8.48
CA ALA A 220 -5.28 8.64 8.00
C ALA A 220 -4.83 7.51 8.92
N ASP A 221 -5.70 6.51 9.08
CA ASP A 221 -5.35 5.27 9.73
C ASP A 221 -4.43 4.44 8.84
N CYS A 222 -3.44 3.82 9.45
CA CYS A 222 -2.47 2.92 8.85
C CYS A 222 -2.58 1.59 9.59
N PHE A 223 -2.51 0.51 8.83
CA PHE A 223 -2.70 -0.85 9.35
C PHE A 223 -1.49 -1.69 8.94
N LEU A 224 -0.86 -2.29 9.93
CA LEU A 224 0.19 -3.28 9.77
C LEU A 224 -0.42 -4.66 10.01
N HIS A 225 -0.22 -5.53 9.03
CA HIS A 225 -0.58 -6.93 9.11
C HIS A 225 0.68 -7.79 8.97
N SER A 226 0.61 -9.01 9.48
CA SER A 226 1.59 -10.05 9.22
C SER A 226 0.96 -11.23 8.49
N ARG A 227 1.69 -11.78 7.54
CA ARG A 227 1.35 -13.04 6.87
C ARG A 227 1.48 -14.18 7.89
N VAL A 228 0.36 -14.80 8.23
CA VAL A 228 0.26 -15.98 9.11
C VAL A 228 -0.21 -17.17 8.32
N TRP A 229 -0.08 -18.40 8.82
CA TRP A 229 -0.63 -19.56 8.13
C TRP A 229 -2.15 -19.43 7.92
N GLU A 230 -2.65 -19.97 6.82
CA GLU A 230 -4.10 -19.98 6.55
C GLU A 230 -4.80 -20.75 7.67
N THR A 231 -5.79 -20.11 8.28
CA THR A 231 -6.58 -20.76 9.33
C THR A 231 -7.44 -21.82 8.66
N SER A 232 -7.21 -23.10 8.99
CA SER A 232 -7.99 -24.21 8.46
C SER A 232 -9.41 -24.17 9.01
N SER A 233 -10.29 -23.38 8.42
CA SER A 233 -11.71 -23.38 8.78
C SER A 233 -12.56 -23.33 7.52
N HIS A 234 -12.62 -24.48 6.84
CA HIS A 234 -13.80 -25.00 6.11
C HIS A 234 -13.57 -26.48 5.73
N THR A 235 -13.47 -27.34 6.73
CA THR A 235 -13.92 -28.74 6.60
C THR A 235 -15.09 -28.87 7.56
N VAL A 236 -16.30 -28.71 7.04
CA VAL A 236 -17.50 -29.17 7.74
C VAL A 236 -17.41 -30.69 7.66
N ASP A 237 -17.10 -31.33 8.80
CA ASP A 237 -17.24 -32.76 9.01
C ASP A 237 -18.70 -33.18 8.77
N LEU A 238 -19.02 -33.58 7.54
CA LEU A 238 -20.17 -34.42 7.24
C LEU A 238 -19.75 -35.89 7.34
N ALA A 239 -19.34 -36.32 8.53
CA ALA A 239 -19.14 -37.73 8.86
C ALA A 239 -19.25 -37.95 10.36
N GLY A 240 -20.47 -37.91 10.91
CA GLY A 240 -20.68 -38.08 12.34
C GLY A 240 -22.14 -38.22 12.77
N GLY A 241 -22.92 -39.02 12.03
CA GLY A 241 -24.33 -39.28 12.34
C GLY A 241 -24.63 -40.77 12.49
N ALA A 242 -23.89 -41.48 13.33
CA ALA A 242 -24.27 -42.81 13.78
C ALA A 242 -25.08 -42.68 15.09
N LEU A 243 -26.42 -42.68 14.98
CA LEU A 243 -27.31 -42.86 16.11
C LEU A 243 -27.75 -44.32 16.14
N SER A 244 -27.08 -45.12 16.97
CA SER A 244 -27.60 -46.40 17.44
C SER A 244 -28.62 -46.13 18.54
N ASP A 245 -29.89 -46.36 18.26
CA ASP A 245 -30.97 -46.36 19.25
C ASP A 245 -30.88 -47.65 20.09
N ARG A 246 -30.64 -47.50 21.40
CA ARG A 246 -30.79 -48.55 22.42
C ARG A 246 -31.97 -48.15 23.28
N SER A 247 -33.15 -48.68 23.00
CA SER A 247 -34.28 -48.68 23.93
C SER A 247 -34.06 -49.78 24.98
N ARG A 248 -34.14 -49.37 26.25
CA ARG A 248 -34.06 -50.23 27.44
C ARG A 248 -35.45 -50.73 27.82
N ASP A 249 -35.44 -51.95 28.32
CA ASP A 249 -36.52 -52.67 28.99
C ASP A 249 -37.17 -51.90 30.14
N GLU A 250 -38.50 -52.02 30.28
CA GLU A 250 -39.18 -52.02 31.58
C GLU A 250 -40.17 -53.20 31.67
N PRO A 251 -40.35 -53.82 32.87
CA PRO A 251 -41.07 -55.07 33.02
C PRO A 251 -42.53 -54.90 33.46
N SER A 252 -43.40 -55.78 32.97
CA SER A 252 -44.78 -55.99 33.43
C SER A 252 -44.83 -56.68 34.80
N PRO A 253 -45.92 -56.48 35.56
CA PRO A 253 -46.52 -57.58 36.29
C PRO A 253 -48.04 -57.71 36.01
N GLY A 254 -48.48 -58.93 35.69
CA GLY A 254 -49.89 -59.34 35.74
C GLY A 254 -50.30 -59.77 37.16
N PRO A 255 -51.34 -60.61 37.35
CA PRO A 255 -52.27 -61.22 36.39
C PRO A 255 -53.56 -60.41 36.15
#